data_AF-A0A7U9S676-F1
#
_entry.id   AF-A0A7U9S676-F1
#
_cell.length_a   1.000
_cell.length_b   1.000
_cell.length_c   1.000
_cell.angle_alpha   90.00
_cell.angle_beta   90.00
_cell.angle_gamma   90.00
#
_symmetry.space_group_name_H-M   'P 1'
#
loop_
_entity.id
_entity.type
_entity.pdbx_description
1 polymer ?
#
loop_
_entity_poly.entity_id
_entity_poly.type
_entity_poly.pdbx_seq_one_letter_code
_entity_poly.pdbx_strand_id
1 'polypeptide(L)' 'MAIKTNKELSQAIDKAITDSGYKRGYISDQLGIANQNLKKSIYKQNISIDDANKILKLVDCEAEITIKKVLKNQ' A
#
# COMPACT_ATOMS: atom_id res chain seq x y z
N MET A 1 5.10 0.35 -11.09
CA MET A 1 3.90 1.12 -11.50
C MET A 1 4.04 2.54 -10.99
N ALA A 2 3.67 3.56 -11.76
CA ALA A 2 3.70 4.94 -11.28
C ALA A 2 2.40 5.26 -10.53
N ILE A 3 2.50 5.58 -9.24
CA ILE A 3 1.36 5.89 -8.36
C ILE A 3 1.36 7.41 -8.16
N LYS A 4 0.26 8.09 -8.49
CA LYS A 4 0.16 9.56 -8.39
C LYS A 4 -0.81 10.01 -7.29
N THR A 5 -1.66 9.12 -6.81
CA THR A 5 -2.68 9.42 -5.80
C THR A 5 -2.72 8.37 -4.68
N ASN A 6 -3.22 8.75 -3.50
CA ASN A 6 -3.47 7.81 -2.40
C ASN A 6 -4.41 6.67 -2.81
N LYS A 7 -5.41 6.95 -3.65
CA LYS A 7 -6.34 5.93 -4.13
C LYS A 7 -5.62 4.88 -4.99
N GLU A 8 -4.72 5.30 -5.86
CA GLU A 8 -3.89 4.38 -6.65
C GLU A 8 -2.95 3.57 -5.75
N LEU A 9 -2.43 4.16 -4.67
CA LEU A 9 -1.62 3.43 -3.69
C LEU A 9 -2.42 2.32 -3.00
N SER A 10 -3.63 2.63 -2.51
CA SER A 10 -4.53 1.63 -1.93
C SER A 10 -4.84 0.49 -2.91
N GLN A 11 -5.10 0.82 -4.18
CA GLN A 11 -5.36 -0.17 -5.22
C GLN A 11 -4.12 -1.01 -5.55
N ALA A 12 -2.93 -0.41 -5.57
CA ALA A 12 -1.68 -1.12 -5.80
C ALA A 12 -1.38 -2.12 -4.68
N ILE A 13 -1.60 -1.73 -3.42
CA ILE A 13 -1.48 -2.63 -2.26
C ILE A 13 -2.46 -3.78 -2.39
N ASP A 14 -3.73 -3.50 -2.67
CA ASP A 14 -4.74 -4.55 -2.80
C ASP A 14 -4.45 -5.53 -3.94
N LYS A 15 -3.92 -5.01 -5.04
CA LYS A 15 -3.46 -5.82 -6.16
C LYS A 15 -2.25 -6.67 -5.78
N ALA A 16 -1.25 -6.13 -5.09
CA ALA A 16 -0.09 -6.88 -4.62
C ALA A 16 -0.50 -8.03 -3.68
N ILE A 17 -1.45 -7.77 -2.78
CA ILE A 17 -2.04 -8.79 -1.91
C ILE A 17 -2.71 -9.89 -2.75
N THR A 18 -3.52 -9.51 -3.73
CA THR A 18 -4.23 -10.47 -4.58
C THR A 18 -3.25 -11.30 -5.43
N ASP A 19 -2.21 -10.67 -5.98
CA ASP A 19 -1.19 -11.29 -6.84
C ASP A 19 -0.30 -12.27 -6.06
N SER A 20 0.02 -11.94 -4.80
CA SER A 20 0.78 -12.81 -3.90
C SER A 20 0.05 -14.10 -3.51
N GLY A 21 -1.27 -14.19 -3.73
CA GLY A 21 -2.10 -15.32 -3.31
C GLY A 21 -2.43 -15.35 -1.82
N TYR A 22 -1.90 -14.43 -1.01
CA TYR A 22 -2.24 -14.32 0.40
C TYR A 22 -3.64 -13.73 0.60
N LYS A 23 -4.40 -14.34 1.51
CA LYS A 23 -5.69 -13.78 1.94
C LYS A 23 -5.45 -12.55 2.80
N ARG A 24 -6.31 -11.53 2.68
CA ARG A 24 -6.28 -10.34 3.57
C ARG A 24 -6.28 -10.73 5.06
N GLY A 25 -6.92 -11.84 5.42
CA GLY A 25 -6.91 -12.38 6.78
C GLY A 25 -5.55 -12.83 7.28
N TYR A 26 -4.74 -13.42 6.41
CA TYR A 26 -3.37 -13.81 6.74
C TYR A 26 -2.52 -12.57 7.05
N ILE A 27 -2.66 -11.53 6.24
CA ILE A 27 -1.95 -10.27 6.41
C ILE A 27 -2.37 -9.55 7.69
N SER A 28 -3.67 -9.51 7.99
CA SER A 28 -4.15 -8.89 9.23
C SER A 28 -3.64 -9.62 10.47
N ASP A 29 -3.56 -10.96 10.40
CA ASP A 29 -3.04 -11.81 11.46
C ASP A 29 -1.54 -11.56 11.70
N GLN A 30 -0.75 -11.52 10.62
CA GLN A 30 0.68 -11.17 10.67
C GLN A 30 0.94 -9.75 11.21
N LEU A 31 0.04 -8.80 10.94
CA LEU A 31 0.12 -7.45 11.48
C LEU A 31 -0.41 -7.35 12.93
N GLY A 32 -0.99 -8.41 13.48
CA GLY A 32 -1.62 -8.40 14.80
C GLY A 32 -2.83 -7.46 14.89
N ILE A 33 -3.51 -7.19 13.78
CA ILE A 33 -4.67 -6.30 13.71
C ILE A 33 -5.91 -7.02 13.20
N ALA A 34 -7.09 -6.51 13.55
CA ALA A 34 -8.33 -7.01 12.98
C ALA A 34 -8.40 -6.76 11.46
N ASN A 35 -8.95 -7.72 10.71
CA ASN A 35 -9.22 -7.59 9.27
C ASN A 35 -9.93 -6.28 8.88
N GLN A 36 -10.90 -5.86 9.70
CA GLN A 36 -11.61 -4.59 9.48
C GLN A 36 -10.69 -3.37 9.63
N ASN A 37 -9.73 -3.42 10.55
CA ASN A 37 -8.74 -2.37 10.74
C ASN A 37 -7.73 -2.36 9.59
N LEU A 38 -7.31 -3.54 9.10
CA LEU A 38 -6.48 -3.62 7.88
C LEU A 38 -7.19 -2.97 6.69
N LYS A 39 -8.47 -3.30 6.48
CA LYS A 39 -9.28 -2.68 5.43
C LYS A 39 -9.36 -1.17 5.62
N LYS A 40 -9.62 -0.69 6.83
CA LYS A 40 -9.60 0.75 7.12
C LYS A 40 -8.24 1.38 6.82
N SER A 41 -7.13 0.72 7.13
CA SER A 41 -5.78 1.22 6.86
C SER A 41 -5.46 1.28 5.36
N ILE A 42 -5.86 0.27 4.57
CA ILE A 42 -5.65 0.24 3.13
C ILE A 42 -6.50 1.32 2.44
N TYR A 43 -7.77 1.44 2.80
CA TYR A 43 -8.71 2.38 2.18
C TYR A 43 -8.82 3.71 2.92
N LYS A 44 -7.90 4.03 3.84
CA LYS A 44 -7.90 5.36 4.48
C LYS A 44 -7.58 6.42 3.44
N GLN A 45 -8.13 7.61 3.64
CA GLN A 45 -8.00 8.71 2.70
C GLN A 45 -6.53 9.12 2.45
N ASN A 46 -5.66 8.91 3.45
CA ASN A 46 -4.25 9.26 3.42
C ASN A 46 -3.40 8.10 3.95
N ILE A 47 -2.86 7.26 3.08
CA ILE A 47 -2.00 6.14 3.47
C ILE A 47 -0.53 6.56 3.46
N SER A 48 0.16 6.31 4.58
CA SER A 48 1.59 6.57 4.68
C SER A 48 2.36 5.48 3.95
N ILE A 49 3.50 5.82 3.36
CA ILE A 49 4.37 4.84 2.70
C ILE A 49 4.90 3.81 3.70
N ASP A 50 5.15 4.22 4.96
CA ASP A 50 5.50 3.29 6.05
C ASP A 50 4.40 2.23 6.30
N ASP A 51 3.14 2.67 6.38
CA ASP A 51 2.00 1.77 6.55
C ASP A 51 1.82 0.86 5.34
N ALA A 52 1.99 1.39 4.13
CA ALA A 52 1.96 0.61 2.90
C ALA A 52 3.07 -0.46 2.92
N ASN A 53 4.29 -0.09 3.27
CA ASN A 53 5.45 -0.99 3.30
C ASN A 53 5.33 -2.10 4.34
N LYS A 54 4.68 -1.86 5.49
CA LYS A 54 4.36 -2.93 6.46
C LYS A 54 3.50 -4.02 5.84
N ILE A 55 2.53 -3.64 5.01
CA ILE A 55 1.62 -4.57 4.33
C ILE A 55 2.35 -5.24 3.15
N LEU A 56 3.04 -4.44 2.34
CA LEU A 56 3.73 -4.91 1.14
C LEU A 56 4.87 -5.88 1.47
N LYS A 57 5.58 -5.70 2.59
CA LYS A 57 6.61 -6.64 3.05
C LYS A 57 6.09 -8.05 3.28
N LEU A 58 4.82 -8.20 3.68
CA LEU A 58 4.19 -9.51 3.91
C LEU A 58 3.86 -10.25 2.61
N VAL A 59 3.97 -9.55 1.48
CA VAL A 59 3.69 -10.05 0.13
C VAL A 59 4.91 -9.85 -0.78
N ASP A 60 6.11 -9.81 -0.18
CA ASP A 60 7.41 -9.66 -0.85
C ASP A 60 7.49 -8.46 -1.82
N CYS A 61 6.77 -7.39 -1.49
CA CYS A 61 6.75 -6.14 -2.23
C CYS A 61 7.27 -4.98 -1.37
N GLU A 62 7.76 -3.92 -2.02
CA GLU A 62 8.11 -2.66 -1.37
C GLU A 62 7.68 -1.48 -2.24
N ALA A 63 7.20 -0.41 -1.60
CA ALA A 63 6.95 0.87 -2.24
C ALA A 63 8.09 1.84 -1.94
N GLU A 64 8.65 2.41 -3.02
CA GLU A 64 9.65 3.48 -2.96
C GLU A 64 9.05 4.79 -3.46
N ILE A 65 9.49 5.91 -2.88
CA ILE A 65 9.14 7.26 -3.33
C ILE A 65 10.29 7.80 -4.18
N THR A 66 10.01 8.10 -5.44
CA THR A 66 10.95 8.85 -6.29
C THR A 66 10.54 10.32 -6.38
N ILE A 67 11.42 11.23 -5.95
CA ILE A 67 11.21 12.67 -6.08
C ILE A 67 11.73 13.12 -7.46
N LYS A 68 10.87 13.74 -8.26
CA LYS A 68 11.23 14.30 -9.57
C LYS A 68 11.15 15.82 -9.52
N LYS A 69 12.21 16.51 -9.97
CA LYS A 69 12.20 17.97 -10.13
C LYS A 69 11.27 18.34 -11.29
N VAL A 70 10.19 19.05 -10.99
CA VAL A 70 9.32 19.64 -12.01
C VAL A 70 9.90 21.00 -12.37
N LEU A 71 10.48 21.13 -13.57
CA LEU A 71 10.85 22.42 -14.12
C LEU A 71 9.55 23.15 -14.47
N LYS A 72 9.23 24.22 -13.74
CA LYS A 72 8.21 25.18 -14.19
C LYS A 72 8.84 25.94 -15.34
N ASN A 73 8.45 25.61 -16.58
CA ASN A 73 8.67 26.56 -17.67
C ASN A 73 7.84 27.80 -17.33
N GLN A 74 8.54 28.90 -17.06
CA GLN A 74 7.95 30.24 -16.90
C GLN A 74 7.39 30.73 -18.22
#